data_AF-A0A8X6GXM5-F1
#
_entry.id   AF-A0A8X6GXM5-F1
#
_cell.length_a   1.000
_cell.length_b   1.000
_cell.length_c   1.000
_cell.angle_alpha   90.00
_cell.angle_beta   90.00
_cell.angle_gamma   90.00
#
_symmetry.space_group_name_H-M   'P 1'
#
loop_
_entity.id
_entity.type
_entity.pdbx_description
1 polymer ?
#
loop_
_entity_poly.entity_id
_entity_poly.type
_entity_poly.pdbx_seq_one_letter_code
_entity_poly.pdbx_strand_id
1 'polypeptide(L)'
;MAVGMLVDDAIVISEYADRKMICGMDKVEAFHTSVRDMFYPVLSSTLTKLAVFFPLLFWPDTVGKFMQYIPITIILTLTGSLIMALVLYQHLVQYLASLR
;
A
#
# COMPACT_ATOMS: atom_id res chain seq x y z
N MET A 1 15.02 -4.52 1.61
CA MET A 1 13.67 -5.12 1.75
C MET A 1 12.56 -4.13 1.38
N ALA A 2 12.55 -2.91 1.94
CA ALA A 2 11.49 -1.91 1.66
C ALA A 2 11.31 -1.51 0.18
N VAL A 3 12.40 -1.39 -0.59
CA VAL A 3 12.33 -1.03 -2.03
C VAL A 3 11.57 -2.09 -2.84
N GLY A 4 11.81 -3.38 -2.58
CA GLY A 4 11.13 -4.46 -3.31
C GLY A 4 9.62 -4.43 -3.08
N MET A 5 9.18 -4.21 -1.84
CA MET A 5 7.75 -4.16 -1.51
C MET A 5 7.05 -2.93 -2.11
N LEU A 6 7.75 -1.80 -2.27
CA LEU A 6 7.22 -0.60 -2.94
C LEU A 6 7.13 -0.79 -4.45
N VAL A 7 8.12 -1.47 -5.04
CA VAL A 7 8.15 -1.77 -6.47
C VAL A 7 7.05 -2.76 -6.83
N ASP A 8 6.79 -3.78 -5.99
CA ASP A 8 5.72 -4.74 -6.22
C ASP A 8 4.34 -4.06 -6.30
N ASP A 9 4.02 -3.17 -5.35
CA ASP A 9 2.74 -2.45 -5.34
C ASP A 9 2.60 -1.52 -6.58
N ALA A 10 3.70 -0.92 -7.06
CA ALA A 10 3.71 -0.09 -8.27
C ALA A 10 3.58 -0.90 -9.57
N ILE A 11 4.18 -2.09 -9.65
CA ILE A 11 4.08 -3.00 -10.80
C ILE A 11 2.62 -3.38 -11.03
N VAL A 12 1.91 -3.80 -9.98
CA VAL A 12 0.51 -4.24 -10.12
C VAL A 12 -0.39 -3.09 -10.60
N ILE A 13 -0.15 -1.85 -10.14
CA ILE A 13 -0.88 -0.65 -10.62
C ILE A 13 -0.61 -0.40 -12.10
N SER A 14 0.64 -0.49 -12.53
CA SER A 14 0.99 -0.31 -13.93
C SER A 14 0.39 -1.39 -14.83
N GLU A 15 0.35 -2.63 -14.38
CA GLU A 15 -0.21 -3.75 -15.14
C GLU A 15 -1.75 -3.68 -15.23
N TYR A 16 -2.41 -3.22 -14.17
CA TYR A 16 -3.85 -2.96 -14.19
C TYR A 16 -4.21 -1.78 -15.12
N ALA A 17 -3.38 -0.73 -15.14
CA ALA A 17 -3.52 0.38 -16.08
C ALA A 17 -3.32 -0.07 -17.53
N ASP A 18 -2.29 -0.88 -17.80
CA ASP A 18 -2.03 -1.43 -19.13
C ASP A 18 -3.19 -2.31 -19.61
N ARG A 19 -3.74 -3.16 -18.73
CA ARG A 19 -4.98 -3.93 -19.02
C ARG A 19 -6.15 -3.03 -19.41
N LYS A 20 -6.38 -1.93 -18.72
CA LYS A 20 -7.47 -0.99 -19.06
C LYS A 20 -7.22 -0.27 -20.38
N MET A 21 -5.96 0.07 -20.68
CA MET A 21 -5.57 0.66 -21.97
C MET A 21 -5.80 -0.32 -23.12
N ILE A 22 -5.47 -1.60 -22.95
CA ILE A 22 -5.74 -2.66 -23.94
C ILE A 22 -7.24 -2.86 -24.15
N CYS A 23 -8.08 -2.61 -23.14
CA CYS A 23 -9.54 -2.61 -23.26
C CYS A 23 -10.13 -1.38 -23.99
N GLY A 24 -9.29 -0.50 -24.55
CA GLY A 24 -9.73 0.65 -25.37
C GLY A 24 -9.98 1.93 -24.58
N MET A 25 -9.59 1.98 -23.30
CA MET A 25 -9.69 3.18 -22.47
C MET A 25 -8.53 4.13 -22.78
N ASP A 26 -8.78 5.45 -22.81
CA ASP A 26 -7.74 6.44 -23.07
C ASP A 26 -6.62 6.33 -22.02
N LYS A 27 -5.35 6.58 -22.41
CA LYS A 27 -4.19 6.38 -21.52
C LYS A 27 -4.34 7.12 -20.20
N VAL A 28 -4.78 8.38 -20.25
CA VAL A 28 -4.87 9.22 -19.05
C VAL A 28 -5.99 8.74 -18.14
N GLU A 29 -7.13 8.40 -18.72
CA GLU A 29 -8.30 7.90 -17.99
C GLU A 29 -8.06 6.49 -17.41
N ALA A 30 -7.35 5.63 -18.14
CA ALA A 30 -6.99 4.29 -17.71
C ALA A 30 -6.08 4.32 -16.47
N PHE A 31 -5.04 5.15 -16.47
CA PHE A 31 -4.17 5.33 -15.30
C PHE A 31 -4.94 5.91 -14.11
N HIS A 32 -5.74 6.95 -14.34
CA HIS A 32 -6.52 7.58 -13.28
C HIS A 32 -7.50 6.60 -12.61
N THR A 33 -8.24 5.83 -13.41
CA THR A 33 -9.20 4.85 -12.92
C THR A 33 -8.50 3.66 -12.26
N SER A 34 -7.32 3.28 -12.75
CA SER A 34 -6.53 2.19 -12.17
C SER A 34 -6.02 2.51 -10.77
N VAL A 35 -5.49 3.73 -10.57
CA VAL A 35 -5.05 4.19 -9.24
C VAL A 35 -6.21 4.19 -8.24
N ARG A 36 -7.40 4.62 -8.67
CA ARG A 36 -8.60 4.64 -7.80
C ARG A 36 -9.06 3.24 -7.42
N ASP A 37 -9.15 2.34 -8.39
CA ASP A 37 -9.70 1.00 -8.15
C ASP A 37 -8.71 0.08 -7.41
N MET A 38 -7.40 0.34 -7.55
CA MET A 38 -6.36 -0.41 -6.84
C MET A 38 -6.11 0.02 -5.39
N PHE A 39 -6.85 1.00 -4.89
CA PHE A 39 -6.79 1.41 -3.50
C PHE A 39 -7.03 0.25 -2.51
N TYR A 40 -8.14 -0.49 -2.68
CA TYR A 40 -8.49 -1.60 -1.78
C TYR A 40 -7.47 -2.76 -1.84
N PRO A 41 -7.00 -3.20 -3.02
CA PRO A 41 -5.92 -4.18 -3.14
C PRO A 41 -4.63 -3.79 -2.40
N VAL A 42 -4.13 -2.56 -2.60
CA VAL A 42 -2.87 -2.08 -1.99
C VAL A 42 -3.02 -1.97 -0.47
N LEU A 43 -4.18 -1.52 0.01
CA LEU A 43 -4.49 -1.46 1.42
C LEU A 43 -4.49 -2.87 2.05
N SER A 44 -5.16 -3.83 1.40
CA SER A 44 -5.23 -5.23 1.86
C SER A 44 -3.86 -5.91 1.87
N SER A 45 -3.04 -5.69 0.84
CA SER A 45 -1.64 -6.14 0.79
C SER A 45 -0.84 -5.62 1.98
N THR A 46 -0.98 -4.32 2.29
CA THR A 46 -0.29 -3.69 3.43
C THR A 46 -0.78 -4.21 4.78
N LEU A 47 -2.08 -4.43 4.94
CA LEU A 47 -2.66 -5.02 6.14
C LEU A 47 -2.21 -6.48 6.33
N THR A 48 -2.07 -7.25 5.25
CA THR A 48 -1.58 -8.63 5.31
C THR A 48 -0.11 -8.65 5.73
N LYS A 49 0.72 -7.74 5.19
CA LYS A 49 2.10 -7.53 5.62
C LYS A 49 2.15 -7.26 7.13
N LEU A 50 1.31 -6.36 7.64
CA LEU A 50 1.18 -6.09 9.07
C LEU A 50 0.74 -7.33 9.88
N ALA A 51 -0.26 -8.07 9.41
CA ALA A 51 -0.79 -9.25 10.08
C ALA A 51 0.23 -10.39 10.22
N VAL A 52 1.14 -10.54 9.25
CA VAL A 52 2.25 -11.52 9.33
C VAL A 52 3.25 -11.15 10.43
N PHE A 53 3.55 -9.86 10.60
CA PHE A 53 4.49 -9.39 11.63
C PHE A 53 3.86 -9.17 13.01
N PHE A 54 2.52 -9.04 13.07
CA PHE A 54 1.77 -8.87 14.31
C PHE A 54 2.00 -9.98 15.35
N PRO A 55 1.94 -11.30 15.03
CA PRO A 55 2.17 -12.36 16.01
C PRO A 55 3.61 -12.43 16.51
N LEU A 56 4.60 -11.93 15.75
CA LEU A 56 5.98 -11.84 16.24
C LEU A 56 6.13 -10.89 17.44
N LEU A 57 5.18 -9.97 17.66
CA LEU A 57 5.17 -9.11 18.86
C LEU A 57 4.85 -9.89 20.16
N PHE A 58 4.21 -11.05 20.05
CA PHE A 58 3.75 -11.83 21.21
C PHE A 58 4.68 -13.01 21.54
N TRP A 59 5.88 -13.08 20.94
CA TRP A 59 6.81 -14.19 21.16
C TRP A 59 7.51 -14.06 22.53
N PRO A 60 7.35 -15.01 23.47
CA PRO A 60 7.74 -14.85 24.88
C PRO A 60 9.23 -15.13 25.19
N ASP A 61 10.06 -15.39 24.18
CA ASP A 61 11.40 -15.91 24.39
C ASP A 61 12.45 -14.80 24.64
N THR A 62 13.52 -15.10 25.38
CA THR A 62 14.53 -14.10 25.84
C THR A 62 15.32 -13.49 24.67
N VAL A 63 15.45 -14.21 23.55
CA VAL A 63 15.97 -13.72 22.26
C VAL A 63 14.95 -12.82 21.53
N GLY A 64 13.65 -13.04 21.77
CA GLY A 64 12.53 -12.23 21.29
C GLY A 64 12.59 -10.78 21.78
N LYS A 65 13.19 -10.50 22.94
CA LYS A 65 13.31 -9.12 23.46
C LYS A 65 14.26 -8.19 22.70
N PHE A 66 15.19 -8.73 21.91
CA PHE A 66 15.96 -7.94 20.94
C PHE A 66 15.33 -7.99 19.55
N MET A 67 14.74 -9.13 19.18
CA MET A 67 14.01 -9.31 17.93
C MET A 67 12.71 -8.51 17.83
N GLN A 68 12.12 -8.04 18.95
CA GLN A 68 10.92 -7.20 18.99
C GLN A 68 11.13 -5.78 18.45
N TYR A 69 12.35 -5.23 18.48
CA TYR A 69 12.61 -3.88 17.98
C TYR A 69 12.40 -3.75 16.45
N ILE A 70 12.74 -4.81 15.70
CA ILE A 70 12.57 -4.86 14.24
C ILE A 70 11.07 -4.79 13.84
N PRO A 71 10.19 -5.69 14.30
CA PRO A 71 8.76 -5.65 13.97
C PRO A 71 8.05 -4.45 14.56
N ILE A 72 8.42 -3.94 15.75
CA ILE A 72 7.83 -2.70 16.30
C ILE A 72 8.09 -1.52 15.36
N THR A 73 9.34 -1.37 14.91
CA THR A 73 9.70 -0.27 14.00
C THR A 73 8.98 -0.41 12.65
N ILE A 74 8.87 -1.64 12.13
CA ILE A 74 8.14 -1.91 10.88
C ILE A 74 6.64 -1.63 11.05
N ILE A 75 6.03 -2.05 12.15
CA ILE A 75 4.60 -1.83 12.41
C ILE A 75 4.31 -0.35 12.58
N LEU A 76 5.13 0.40 13.33
CA LEU A 76 4.98 1.86 13.45
C LEU A 76 5.20 2.58 12.12
N THR A 77 6.19 2.17 11.34
CA THR A 77 6.47 2.77 10.03
C THR A 77 5.37 2.46 9.02
N LEU A 78 4.88 1.21 8.98
CA LEU A 78 3.80 0.80 8.07
C LEU A 78 2.46 1.41 8.49
N THR A 79 2.14 1.47 9.78
CA THR A 79 0.89 2.13 10.24
C THR A 79 0.95 3.63 10.01
N GLY A 80 2.07 4.29 10.29
CA GLY A 80 2.29 5.70 9.95
C GLY A 80 2.19 5.95 8.44
N SER A 81 2.82 5.11 7.63
CA SER A 81 2.74 5.19 6.16
C SER A 81 1.32 4.93 5.64
N LEU A 82 0.57 4.02 6.25
CA LEU A 82 -0.80 3.67 5.86
C LEU A 82 -1.77 4.81 6.20
N ILE A 83 -1.63 5.41 7.39
CA ILE A 83 -2.40 6.60 7.78
C ILE A 83 -2.09 7.77 6.85
N MET A 84 -0.80 8.02 6.59
CA MET A 84 -0.36 9.08 5.70
C MET A 84 -0.85 8.86 4.26
N ALA A 85 -0.79 7.63 3.74
CA ALA A 85 -1.33 7.27 2.43
C ALA A 85 -2.85 7.41 2.35
N LEU A 86 -3.60 7.03 3.39
CA LEU A 86 -5.06 7.22 3.47
C LEU A 86 -5.44 8.70 3.46
N VAL A 87 -4.72 9.55 4.21
CA VAL A 87 -4.95 11.00 4.25
C VAL A 87 -4.60 11.65 2.91
N LEU A 88 -3.44 11.33 2.34
CA LEU A 88 -3.05 11.81 1.00
C LEU A 88 -4.03 11.36 -0.07
N TYR A 89 -4.48 10.10 -0.03
CA TYR A 89 -5.45 9.58 -0.98
C TYR A 89 -6.79 10.32 -0.88
N GLN A 90 -7.31 10.53 0.34
CA GLN A 90 -8.54 11.29 0.55
C GLN A 90 -8.43 12.71 -0.03
N HIS A 91 -7.28 13.36 0.17
CA HIS A 91 -7.03 14.69 -0.39
C HIS A 91 -6.81 14.67 -1.91
N LEU A 92 -6.12 13.67 -2.46
CA LEU A 92 -5.88 13.54 -3.90
C LEU A 92 -7.19 13.32 -4.66
N VAL A 93 -8.06 12.44 -4.14
CA VAL A 93 -9.39 12.17 -4.69
C VAL A 93 -10.27 13.42 -4.63
N GLN A 94 -10.21 14.19 -3.53
CA GLN A 94 -10.91 15.48 -3.44
C GLN A 94 -10.37 16.51 -4.45
N TYR A 95 -9.05 16.60 -4.65
CA TYR A 95 -8.45 17.54 -5.59
C TYR A 95 -8.83 17.22 -7.04
N LEU A 96 -8.82 15.93 -7.41
CA LEU A 96 -9.26 15.47 -8.73
C LEU A 96 -10.77 15.63 -8.94
N ALA A 97 -11.58 15.49 -7.88
CA ALA A 97 -13.02 15.75 -7.94
C ALA A 97 -13.37 17.25 -8.13
N SER A 98 -12.47 18.17 -7.75
CA SER A 98 -12.63 19.61 -7.95
C SER A 98 -12.27 20.11 -9.35
N LEU A 99 -11.66 19.26 -10.19
CA LEU A 99 -11.33 19.55 -11.60
C LEU A 99 -12.48 19.19 -12.57
N ARG A 100 -13.67 18.89 -12.04
CA ARG A 100 -14.93 18.69 -12.77
C ARG A 100 -15.88 19.85 -12.48
#